data_AF-A0A922AFB5-F1
#
_entry.id   AF-A0A922AFB5-F1
#
_cell.length_a   1.000
_cell.length_b   1.000
_cell.length_c   1.000
_cell.angle_alpha   90.00
_cell.angle_beta   90.00
_cell.angle_gamma   90.00
#
_symmetry.space_group_name_H-M   'P 1'
#
loop_
_entity.id
_entity.type
_entity.pdbx_description
1 polymer ?
#
loop_
_entity_poly.entity_id
_entity_poly.type
_entity_poly.pdbx_seq_one_letter_code
_entity_poly.pdbx_strand_id
1 'polypeptide(L)'
;MNFGGCDFLTKFLDISSCPNLKKIDLRSCKNLVEIHDSVGLILDKLVNLRLGRCFNLKSFPRRLQLRSLELLDLGTCSSLLNFPEIECEMEHLQEVYLMGTAIEELPSSIGYLTRLSSLYLSGSVNLKRLPSSIHQLRFLQFFDLSNCPNIRSFGTEEVHNGQPKPYVVSTSWKNEALLGAELFPLPPPTKSTTSLILNLMNSGLSKSNFFGPFHFFPNLDHLDLSGSDIVSIPTSIKRYVRLEYLILNDCKQLQEIKEFPPNLNFVHAGGCISLESLPEISKEFNFPRLRWIDLANCYKVNMGNWISNPAWNGAEMIFPRNKILEWFSHCKEITSNSHRCEFDIKVAPPYNLDDIIGIAFCVVIEFVAAIFFYVDIRRALGENVIEPVTVTYPNRYWQGHPKFDEIDSDHVWLRYLTTENITRLRNVSVDQANDHLRIIFENCIPDNSLIFKRCGVHLLYKQHDEQNAKDHENVDVHLDAPIEDIGNLANPMYHGSQLSKRRRVDLDDDKDDHNIEPNLYTQQRKPASTLDIKLSFRAIC
;
A
#
# COMPACT_ATOMS: atom_id res chain seq x y z
N MET A 1 33.42 -17.92 17.79
CA MET A 1 34.67 -17.82 17.01
C MET A 1 34.44 -16.76 15.93
N ASN A 2 35.32 -15.76 15.84
CA ASN A 2 35.16 -14.62 14.93
C ASN A 2 36.48 -14.39 14.18
N PHE A 3 36.42 -14.52 12.86
CA PHE A 3 37.48 -14.25 11.90
C PHE A 3 37.03 -13.25 10.84
N GLY A 4 35.95 -12.51 11.07
CA GLY A 4 35.41 -11.57 10.09
C GLY A 4 36.47 -10.58 9.60
N GLY A 5 36.56 -10.41 8.28
CA GLY A 5 37.54 -9.56 7.62
C GLY A 5 38.94 -10.16 7.53
N CYS A 6 39.14 -11.44 7.83
CA CYS A 6 40.45 -12.07 7.71
C CYS A 6 40.83 -12.27 6.23
N ASP A 7 41.83 -11.52 5.78
CA ASP A 7 42.34 -11.60 4.40
C ASP A 7 43.28 -12.81 4.18
N PHE A 8 43.73 -13.48 5.23
CA PHE A 8 44.68 -14.62 5.09
C PHE A 8 44.00 -15.98 5.12
N LEU A 9 42.74 -16.06 5.54
CA LEU A 9 42.03 -17.32 5.69
C LEU A 9 41.57 -17.85 4.34
N THR A 10 42.21 -18.91 3.86
CA THR A 10 41.86 -19.56 2.58
C THR A 10 41.01 -20.82 2.75
N LYS A 11 41.16 -21.52 3.88
CA LYS A 11 40.36 -22.69 4.26
C LYS A 11 39.96 -22.60 5.73
N PHE A 12 38.71 -22.91 6.05
CA PHE A 12 38.25 -23.05 7.43
C PHE A 12 38.30 -24.52 7.85
N LEU A 13 39.06 -24.78 8.92
CA LEU A 13 39.53 -26.10 9.33
C LEU A 13 38.43 -26.95 9.98
N ASP A 14 38.75 -28.23 10.23
CA ASP A 14 37.93 -29.13 11.03
C ASP A 14 37.73 -28.57 12.45
N ILE A 15 36.47 -28.56 12.89
CA ILE A 15 36.04 -28.12 14.22
C ILE A 15 35.24 -29.19 14.96
N SER A 16 35.39 -30.45 14.58
CA SER A 16 34.86 -31.64 15.28
C SER A 16 35.18 -31.63 16.79
N SER A 17 36.32 -31.07 17.17
CA SER A 17 36.77 -30.94 18.57
C SER A 17 36.12 -29.77 19.35
N CYS A 18 35.26 -28.97 18.72
CA CYS A 18 34.63 -27.77 19.28
C CYS A 18 33.09 -27.89 19.39
N PRO A 19 32.53 -28.93 20.05
CA PRO A 19 31.09 -29.26 19.99
C PRO A 19 30.16 -28.22 20.66
N ASN A 20 30.72 -27.32 21.49
CA ASN A 20 29.95 -26.29 22.20
C ASN A 20 29.91 -24.94 21.47
N LEU A 21 30.42 -24.87 20.24
CA LEU A 21 30.52 -23.62 19.51
C LEU A 21 29.13 -23.12 19.09
N LYS A 22 28.75 -21.93 19.58
CA LYS A 22 27.43 -21.33 19.30
C LYS A 22 27.44 -20.34 18.13
N LYS A 23 28.57 -19.73 17.83
CA LYS A 23 28.67 -18.66 16.82
C LYS A 23 29.97 -18.79 16.04
N ILE A 24 29.86 -18.79 14.72
CA ILE A 24 30.96 -18.69 13.77
C ILE A 24 30.71 -17.44 12.91
N ASP A 25 31.64 -16.50 12.94
CA ASP A 25 31.63 -15.32 12.07
C ASP A 25 32.89 -15.33 11.20
N LEU A 26 32.68 -15.45 9.89
CA LEU A 26 33.67 -15.48 8.82
C LEU A 26 33.35 -14.41 7.77
N ARG A 27 32.51 -13.41 8.10
CA ARG A 27 32.08 -12.41 7.11
C ARG A 27 33.25 -11.66 6.52
N SER A 28 33.20 -11.35 5.23
CA SER A 28 34.20 -10.59 4.50
C SER A 28 35.61 -11.22 4.50
N CYS A 29 35.73 -12.53 4.70
CA CYS A 29 36.98 -13.27 4.45
C CYS A 29 37.13 -13.47 2.93
N LYS A 30 37.67 -12.46 2.24
CA LYS A 30 37.65 -12.39 0.76
C LYS A 30 38.41 -13.53 0.08
N ASN A 31 39.42 -14.08 0.73
CA ASN A 31 40.27 -15.15 0.19
C ASN A 31 39.82 -16.56 0.64
N LEU A 32 38.72 -16.68 1.38
CA LEU A 32 38.18 -17.96 1.83
C LEU A 32 37.58 -18.73 0.66
N VAL A 33 38.08 -19.93 0.41
CA VAL A 33 37.68 -20.79 -0.71
C VAL A 33 36.87 -22.00 -0.26
N GLU A 34 37.18 -22.52 0.93
CA GLU A 34 36.66 -23.81 1.40
C GLU A 34 36.30 -23.77 2.88
N ILE A 35 35.14 -24.33 3.20
CA ILE A 35 34.68 -24.64 4.56
C ILE A 35 34.66 -26.15 4.72
N HIS A 36 35.29 -26.66 5.77
CA HIS A 36 35.29 -28.09 6.07
C HIS A 36 33.88 -28.61 6.42
N ASP A 37 33.55 -29.82 5.96
CA ASP A 37 32.22 -30.46 6.11
C ASP A 37 31.75 -30.59 7.57
N SER A 38 32.69 -30.67 8.52
CA SER A 38 32.38 -30.74 9.96
C SER A 38 31.49 -29.60 10.46
N VAL A 39 31.57 -28.42 9.82
CA VAL A 39 30.74 -27.25 10.17
C VAL A 39 29.25 -27.54 9.95
N GLY A 40 28.90 -28.40 8.99
CA GLY A 40 27.52 -28.72 8.63
C GLY A 40 26.91 -29.89 9.38
N LEU A 41 27.71 -30.77 10.01
CA LEU A 41 27.25 -32.07 10.52
C LEU A 41 27.30 -32.24 12.04
N ILE A 42 28.17 -31.51 12.76
CA ILE A 42 28.55 -31.87 14.14
C ILE A 42 28.06 -30.85 15.19
N LEU A 43 27.64 -29.66 14.77
CA LEU A 43 27.39 -28.55 15.69
C LEU A 43 25.91 -28.33 16.01
N ASP A 44 25.33 -29.26 16.76
CA ASP A 44 23.94 -29.13 17.24
C ASP A 44 23.71 -27.87 18.08
N LYS A 45 24.76 -27.26 18.65
CA LYS A 45 24.68 -26.03 19.45
C LYS A 45 24.97 -24.75 18.66
N LEU A 46 25.32 -24.85 17.38
CA LEU A 46 25.59 -23.68 16.55
C LEU A 46 24.28 -22.93 16.29
N VAL A 47 24.24 -21.67 16.71
CA VAL A 47 23.09 -20.78 16.58
C VAL A 47 23.28 -19.83 15.40
N ASN A 48 24.48 -19.29 15.21
CA ASN A 48 24.78 -18.35 14.12
C ASN A 48 25.97 -18.81 13.30
N LEU A 49 25.76 -18.95 11.99
CA LEU A 49 26.80 -19.21 11.00
C LEU A 49 26.81 -18.09 9.96
N ARG A 50 27.85 -17.25 9.98
CA ARG A 50 27.95 -16.08 9.10
C ARG A 50 29.19 -16.14 8.22
N LEU A 51 28.98 -16.12 6.90
CA LEU A 51 30.00 -16.14 5.85
C LEU A 51 29.77 -15.06 4.78
N GLY A 52 28.88 -14.10 5.04
CA GLY A 52 28.55 -13.04 4.08
C GLY A 52 29.79 -12.30 3.54
N ARG A 53 29.80 -11.98 2.24
CA ARG A 53 30.90 -11.33 1.49
C ARG A 53 32.20 -12.15 1.37
N CYS A 54 32.12 -13.48 1.42
CA CYS A 54 33.22 -14.38 1.04
C CYS A 54 33.20 -14.66 -0.46
N PHE A 55 33.65 -13.70 -1.27
CA PHE A 55 33.51 -13.72 -2.74
C PHE A 55 34.10 -14.96 -3.44
N ASN A 56 35.16 -15.54 -2.88
CA ASN A 56 35.87 -16.69 -3.43
C ASN A 56 35.41 -18.05 -2.87
N LEU A 57 34.39 -18.08 -1.99
CA LEU A 57 33.90 -19.30 -1.38
C LEU A 57 33.27 -20.21 -2.44
N LYS A 58 33.89 -21.36 -2.68
CA LYS A 58 33.46 -22.36 -3.68
C LYS A 58 32.92 -23.63 -3.03
N SER A 59 33.56 -24.06 -1.94
CA SER A 59 33.22 -25.30 -1.25
C SER A 59 32.61 -24.98 0.12
N PHE A 60 31.35 -25.33 0.28
CA PHE A 60 30.60 -25.28 1.54
C PHE A 60 30.13 -26.70 1.88
N PRO A 61 29.87 -27.04 3.16
CA PRO A 61 29.39 -28.36 3.53
C PRO A 61 28.22 -28.79 2.67
N ARG A 62 28.25 -30.00 2.09
CA ARG A 62 27.20 -30.45 1.16
C ARG A 62 25.87 -30.77 1.86
N ARG A 63 25.94 -31.02 3.16
CA ARG A 63 24.83 -31.43 4.01
C ARG A 63 24.80 -30.56 5.26
N LEU A 64 23.61 -30.15 5.68
CA LEU A 64 23.40 -29.45 6.94
C LEU A 64 22.46 -30.25 7.86
N GLN A 65 22.92 -30.42 9.09
CA GLN A 65 22.18 -31.01 10.20
C GLN A 65 22.36 -30.15 11.46
N LEU A 66 22.02 -28.86 11.37
CA LEU A 66 22.29 -27.87 12.42
C LEU A 66 21.01 -27.49 13.17
N ARG A 67 20.57 -28.35 14.09
CA ARG A 67 19.24 -28.27 14.72
C ARG A 67 18.97 -26.96 15.47
N SER A 68 19.97 -26.38 16.13
CA SER A 68 19.83 -25.11 16.87
C SER A 68 20.14 -23.85 16.04
N LEU A 69 20.42 -23.99 14.74
CA LEU A 69 20.80 -22.84 13.92
C LEU A 69 19.60 -21.90 13.77
N GLU A 70 19.79 -20.63 14.11
CA GLU A 70 18.79 -19.57 13.99
C GLU A 70 19.07 -18.67 12.77
N LEU A 71 20.35 -18.51 12.40
CA LEU A 71 20.79 -17.66 11.29
C LEU A 71 21.88 -18.34 10.45
N LEU A 72 21.64 -18.42 9.14
CA LEU A 72 22.61 -18.82 8.12
C LEU A 72 22.83 -17.66 7.14
N ASP A 73 24.03 -17.08 7.14
CA ASP A 73 24.42 -16.04 6.20
C ASP A 73 25.50 -16.54 5.24
N LEU A 74 25.13 -16.73 3.97
CA LEU A 74 25.99 -17.06 2.84
C LEU A 74 25.98 -15.94 1.79
N GLY A 75 25.61 -14.73 2.23
CA GLY A 75 25.40 -13.60 1.36
C GLY A 75 26.60 -13.19 0.54
N THR A 76 26.38 -12.78 -0.70
CA THR A 76 27.42 -12.24 -1.58
C THR A 76 28.63 -13.19 -1.72
N CYS A 77 28.41 -14.49 -1.51
CA CYS A 77 29.38 -15.53 -1.83
C CYS A 77 29.23 -15.86 -3.32
N SER A 78 29.72 -14.96 -4.17
CA SER A 78 29.48 -14.97 -5.62
C SER A 78 30.08 -16.17 -6.35
N SER A 79 30.95 -16.95 -5.71
CA SER A 79 31.51 -18.19 -6.26
C SER A 79 30.80 -19.47 -5.77
N LEU A 80 29.80 -19.34 -4.89
CA LEU A 80 29.08 -20.47 -4.33
C LEU A 80 28.00 -20.94 -5.31
N LEU A 81 28.16 -22.15 -5.85
CA LEU A 81 27.33 -22.70 -6.92
C LEU A 81 26.13 -23.52 -6.43
N ASN A 82 26.20 -24.08 -5.22
CA ASN A 82 25.17 -24.98 -4.70
C ASN A 82 24.82 -24.61 -3.27
N PHE A 83 23.52 -24.62 -2.96
CA PHE A 83 23.04 -24.63 -1.58
C PHE A 83 23.07 -26.08 -1.05
N PRO A 84 23.42 -26.31 0.22
CA PRO A 84 23.50 -27.65 0.79
C PRO A 84 22.15 -28.35 0.92
N GLU A 85 22.17 -29.68 0.87
CA GLU A 85 21.02 -30.50 1.25
C GLU A 85 20.79 -30.39 2.77
N ILE A 86 19.53 -30.22 3.17
CA ILE A 86 19.12 -30.22 4.57
C ILE A 86 18.70 -31.64 4.96
N GLU A 87 19.41 -32.26 5.91
CA GLU A 87 19.22 -33.68 6.27
C GLU A 87 18.26 -33.86 7.47
N CYS A 88 17.81 -32.76 8.11
CA CYS A 88 16.84 -32.82 9.21
C CYS A 88 15.98 -31.56 9.28
N GLU A 89 14.84 -31.65 9.95
CA GLU A 89 14.06 -30.45 10.31
C GLU A 89 14.90 -29.51 11.20
N MET A 90 15.05 -28.26 10.73
CA MET A 90 15.77 -27.20 11.43
C MET A 90 14.76 -26.22 12.02
N GLU A 91 14.10 -26.64 13.10
CA GLU A 91 12.98 -25.92 13.73
C GLU A 91 13.35 -24.55 14.33
N HIS A 92 14.63 -24.20 14.41
CA HIS A 92 15.07 -22.92 14.94
C HIS A 92 15.51 -21.92 13.86
N LEU A 93 15.71 -22.35 12.62
CA LEU A 93 16.26 -21.48 11.57
C LEU A 93 15.22 -20.47 11.12
N GLN A 94 15.51 -19.18 11.34
CA GLN A 94 14.60 -18.07 11.05
C GLN A 94 15.07 -17.26 9.84
N GLU A 95 16.38 -17.09 9.67
CA GLU A 95 16.95 -16.22 8.65
C GLU A 95 17.98 -16.96 7.77
N VAL A 96 17.76 -16.93 6.46
CA VAL A 96 18.68 -17.44 5.44
C VAL A 96 19.01 -16.33 4.45
N TYR A 97 20.29 -15.99 4.36
CA TYR A 97 20.80 -14.98 3.45
C TYR A 97 21.62 -15.61 2.32
N LEU A 98 21.12 -15.47 1.09
CA LEU A 98 21.69 -16.01 -0.15
C LEU A 98 21.80 -14.96 -1.26
N MET A 99 21.54 -13.68 -0.97
CA MET A 99 21.58 -12.63 -1.99
C MET A 99 22.95 -12.53 -2.65
N GLY A 100 22.99 -12.41 -3.98
CA GLY A 100 24.22 -12.30 -4.77
C GLY A 100 25.10 -13.56 -4.79
N THR A 101 24.52 -14.75 -4.59
CA THR A 101 25.21 -16.03 -4.79
C THR A 101 25.11 -16.49 -6.24
N ALA A 102 25.93 -17.48 -6.63
CA ALA A 102 25.87 -18.11 -7.95
C ALA A 102 25.03 -19.39 -7.95
N ILE A 103 24.18 -19.58 -6.93
CA ILE A 103 23.33 -20.76 -6.78
C ILE A 103 22.33 -20.82 -7.93
N GLU A 104 22.30 -21.94 -8.65
CA GLU A 104 21.37 -22.14 -9.76
C GLU A 104 19.99 -22.61 -9.29
N GLU A 105 19.95 -23.45 -8.25
CA GLU A 105 18.74 -24.07 -7.72
C GLU A 105 18.84 -24.29 -6.21
N LEU A 106 17.72 -24.16 -5.50
CA LEU A 106 17.62 -24.60 -4.11
C LEU A 106 17.14 -26.07 -4.06
N PRO A 107 17.68 -26.90 -3.16
CA PRO A 107 17.27 -28.28 -3.03
C PRO A 107 15.86 -28.41 -2.47
N SER A 108 15.18 -29.52 -2.78
CA SER A 108 13.84 -29.80 -2.26
C SER A 108 13.81 -29.87 -0.72
N SER A 109 14.93 -30.22 -0.09
CA SER A 109 15.11 -30.22 1.36
C SER A 109 14.99 -28.83 2.02
N ILE A 110 14.95 -27.72 1.26
CA ILE A 110 14.61 -26.39 1.81
C ILE A 110 13.28 -26.41 2.57
N GLY A 111 12.36 -27.32 2.22
CA GLY A 111 11.07 -27.50 2.91
C GLY A 111 11.20 -27.93 4.38
N TYR A 112 12.36 -28.44 4.80
CA TYR A 112 12.65 -28.80 6.21
C TYR A 112 12.94 -27.58 7.11
N LEU A 113 13.05 -26.39 6.53
CA LEU A 113 13.19 -25.13 7.27
C LEU A 113 11.83 -24.60 7.73
N THR A 114 11.09 -25.43 8.47
CA THR A 114 9.67 -25.21 8.78
C THR A 114 9.38 -23.97 9.62
N ARG A 115 10.40 -23.31 10.18
CA ARG A 115 10.29 -22.06 10.98
C ARG A 115 10.97 -20.86 10.35
N LEU A 116 11.39 -20.99 9.09
CA LEU A 116 12.02 -19.89 8.36
C LEU A 116 11.05 -18.71 8.22
N SER A 117 11.46 -17.54 8.72
CA SER A 117 10.71 -16.29 8.57
C SER A 117 11.19 -15.46 7.41
N SER A 118 12.50 -15.52 7.10
CA SER A 118 13.12 -14.62 6.13
C SER A 118 14.07 -15.35 5.19
N LEU A 119 13.80 -15.28 3.89
CA LEU A 119 14.63 -15.84 2.83
C LEU A 119 15.04 -14.74 1.84
N TYR A 120 16.33 -14.41 1.83
CA TYR A 120 16.89 -13.37 0.96
C TYR A 120 17.67 -13.99 -0.18
N LEU A 121 17.20 -13.81 -1.42
CA LEU A 121 17.84 -14.32 -2.64
C LEU A 121 18.12 -13.21 -3.66
N SER A 122 17.95 -11.94 -3.29
CA SER A 122 18.09 -10.82 -4.23
C SER A 122 19.42 -10.80 -4.98
N GLY A 123 19.39 -10.41 -6.25
CA GLY A 123 20.59 -10.37 -7.10
C GLY A 123 21.22 -11.73 -7.41
N SER A 124 20.53 -12.85 -7.14
CA SER A 124 21.01 -14.19 -7.51
C SER A 124 20.75 -14.43 -9.00
N VAL A 125 21.59 -13.84 -9.85
CA VAL A 125 21.41 -13.82 -11.31
C VAL A 125 21.43 -15.19 -11.97
N ASN A 126 22.02 -16.20 -11.33
CA ASN A 126 22.09 -17.57 -11.85
C ASN A 126 20.93 -18.45 -11.39
N LEU A 127 20.09 -17.99 -10.45
CA LEU A 127 18.97 -18.75 -9.93
C LEU A 127 17.92 -18.96 -11.04
N LYS A 128 17.68 -20.22 -11.41
CA LYS A 128 16.76 -20.60 -12.51
C LYS A 128 15.42 -21.09 -12.00
N ARG A 129 15.42 -21.82 -10.88
CA ARG A 129 14.24 -22.51 -10.35
C ARG A 129 14.21 -22.50 -8.82
N LEU A 130 13.01 -22.47 -8.27
CA LEU A 130 12.74 -22.79 -6.85
C LEU A 130 12.15 -24.19 -6.77
N PRO A 131 12.45 -24.98 -5.72
CA PRO A 131 11.87 -26.31 -5.56
C PRO A 131 10.37 -26.21 -5.25
N SER A 132 9.61 -27.26 -5.59
CA SER A 132 8.17 -27.31 -5.31
C SER A 132 7.88 -27.22 -3.82
N SER A 133 8.77 -27.74 -2.96
CA SER A 133 8.68 -27.73 -1.50
C SER A 133 8.73 -26.33 -0.86
N ILE A 134 8.96 -25.25 -1.61
CA ILE A 134 8.95 -23.89 -1.08
C ILE A 134 7.61 -23.53 -0.39
N HIS A 135 6.50 -24.16 -0.81
CA HIS A 135 5.18 -24.01 -0.15
C HIS A 135 5.13 -24.52 1.29
N GLN A 136 6.12 -25.31 1.73
CA GLN A 136 6.21 -25.85 3.08
C GLN A 136 6.73 -24.81 4.09
N LEU A 137 7.30 -23.69 3.62
CA LEU A 137 7.77 -22.56 4.42
C LEU A 137 6.58 -21.72 4.94
N ARG A 138 5.73 -22.31 5.78
CA ARG A 138 4.45 -21.73 6.21
C ARG A 138 4.56 -20.50 7.12
N PHE A 139 5.74 -20.24 7.67
CA PHE A 139 6.02 -19.11 8.55
C PHE A 139 6.83 -18.01 7.88
N LEU A 140 7.06 -18.12 6.57
CA LEU A 140 7.79 -17.12 5.80
C LEU A 140 7.01 -15.80 5.83
N GLN A 141 7.67 -14.77 6.33
CA GLN A 141 7.17 -13.39 6.43
C GLN A 141 7.84 -12.48 5.40
N PHE A 142 9.10 -12.79 5.02
CA PHE A 142 9.85 -12.04 4.06
C PHE A 142 10.51 -12.96 3.03
N PHE A 143 10.19 -12.75 1.75
CA PHE A 143 10.77 -13.50 0.64
C PHE A 143 11.21 -12.53 -0.46
N ASP A 144 12.53 -12.38 -0.62
CA ASP A 144 13.11 -11.45 -1.59
C ASP A 144 13.81 -12.18 -2.73
N LEU A 145 13.24 -12.06 -3.92
CA LEU A 145 13.76 -12.55 -5.21
C LEU A 145 14.02 -11.38 -6.17
N SER A 146 14.20 -10.16 -5.65
CA SER A 146 14.44 -8.99 -6.49
C SER A 146 15.72 -9.15 -7.29
N ASN A 147 15.75 -8.63 -8.51
CA ASN A 147 16.89 -8.69 -9.42
C ASN A 147 17.39 -10.12 -9.68
N CYS A 148 16.47 -11.08 -9.77
CA CYS A 148 16.74 -12.46 -10.20
C CYS A 148 16.16 -12.68 -11.62
N PRO A 149 16.79 -12.18 -12.69
CA PRO A 149 16.18 -12.15 -14.03
C PRO A 149 16.01 -13.53 -14.68
N ASN A 150 16.77 -14.53 -14.26
CA ASN A 150 16.79 -15.86 -14.88
C ASN A 150 15.87 -16.89 -14.21
N ILE A 151 15.20 -16.53 -13.12
CA ILE A 151 14.27 -17.42 -12.44
C ILE A 151 12.96 -17.53 -13.24
N ARG A 152 12.50 -18.75 -13.51
CA ARG A 152 11.36 -18.96 -14.44
C ARG A 152 10.19 -19.75 -13.87
N SER A 153 10.41 -20.55 -12.82
CA SER A 153 9.39 -21.49 -12.35
C SER A 153 9.67 -22.04 -10.96
N PHE A 154 8.63 -22.66 -10.40
CA PHE A 154 8.71 -23.58 -9.26
C PHE A 154 8.82 -25.05 -9.77
N GLY A 155 9.47 -25.92 -9.00
CA GLY A 155 9.57 -27.37 -9.24
C GLY A 155 10.98 -27.90 -9.54
N THR A 156 11.19 -29.17 -9.23
CA THR A 156 12.31 -30.00 -9.70
C THR A 156 11.80 -30.94 -10.80
N GLU A 157 12.62 -31.25 -11.80
CA GLU A 157 12.31 -32.35 -12.73
C GLU A 157 12.32 -33.67 -11.96
N GLU A 158 11.14 -34.25 -11.69
CA GLU A 158 11.09 -35.65 -11.26
C GLU A 158 11.28 -36.55 -12.48
N VAL A 159 12.37 -37.32 -12.47
CA VAL A 159 12.64 -38.34 -13.48
C VAL A 159 11.80 -39.58 -13.16
N HIS A 160 10.65 -39.68 -13.81
CA HIS A 160 9.97 -40.97 -13.95
C HIS A 160 9.89 -41.35 -15.44
N ASN A 161 10.53 -42.48 -15.78
CA ASN A 161 10.52 -43.12 -17.09
C ASN A 161 11.06 -42.30 -18.28
N GLY A 162 12.15 -41.54 -18.09
CA GLY A 162 13.01 -41.10 -19.20
C GLY A 162 12.40 -40.10 -20.19
N GLN A 163 11.25 -39.47 -19.88
CA GLN A 163 10.75 -38.32 -20.62
C GLN A 163 10.39 -37.17 -19.66
N PRO A 164 11.01 -35.99 -19.81
CA PRO A 164 10.67 -34.82 -19.02
C PRO A 164 9.28 -34.36 -19.42
N LYS A 165 8.29 -34.62 -18.57
CA LYS A 165 7.02 -33.88 -18.61
C LYS A 165 6.99 -32.97 -17.40
N PRO A 166 7.27 -31.68 -17.60
CA PRO A 166 7.32 -30.79 -16.48
C PRO A 166 5.91 -30.54 -15.94
N TYR A 167 5.72 -30.52 -14.62
CA TYR A 167 4.71 -29.63 -14.03
C TYR A 167 5.29 -28.21 -14.05
N VAL A 168 5.59 -27.73 -15.25
CA VAL A 168 6.06 -26.37 -15.48
C VAL A 168 4.78 -25.56 -15.51
N VAL A 169 4.54 -24.83 -14.43
CA VAL A 169 3.74 -23.62 -14.49
C VAL A 169 4.56 -22.57 -15.26
N SER A 170 4.84 -22.82 -16.54
CA SER A 170 5.21 -21.77 -17.49
C SER A 170 3.93 -21.44 -18.22
N THR A 171 3.08 -20.71 -17.52
CA THR A 171 2.00 -20.00 -18.18
C THR A 171 2.38 -18.53 -18.10
N SER A 172 2.55 -17.91 -19.27
CA SER A 172 2.47 -16.46 -19.36
C SER A 172 1.08 -16.03 -18.88
N TRP A 173 0.93 -14.83 -18.32
CA TRP A 173 -0.37 -14.27 -17.95
C TRP A 173 -1.40 -14.33 -19.10
N LYS A 174 -0.93 -14.35 -20.35
CA LYS A 174 -1.76 -14.57 -21.55
C LYS A 174 -2.54 -15.90 -21.55
N ASN A 175 -2.01 -16.95 -20.94
CA ASN A 175 -2.60 -18.29 -20.96
C ASN A 175 -3.62 -18.51 -19.84
N GLU A 176 -3.72 -17.58 -18.88
CA GLU A 176 -4.65 -17.69 -17.77
C GLU A 176 -6.11 -17.49 -18.22
N ALA A 177 -6.35 -16.64 -19.21
CA ALA A 177 -7.67 -16.46 -19.81
C ALA A 177 -8.25 -17.76 -20.42
N LEU A 178 -7.41 -18.75 -20.73
CA LEU A 178 -7.81 -20.07 -21.24
C LEU A 178 -8.10 -21.08 -20.11
N LEU A 179 -7.63 -20.82 -18.89
CA LEU A 179 -7.77 -21.68 -17.72
C LEU A 179 -8.81 -21.05 -16.79
N GLY A 180 -10.07 -21.46 -16.93
CA GLY A 180 -11.18 -20.88 -16.16
C GLY A 180 -10.92 -20.80 -14.65
N ALA A 181 -11.34 -19.68 -14.03
CA ALA A 181 -11.14 -19.37 -12.62
C ALA A 181 -11.84 -20.34 -11.64
N GLU A 182 -12.58 -21.34 -12.12
CA GLU A 182 -13.29 -22.31 -11.28
C GLU A 182 -12.51 -23.60 -10.99
N LEU A 183 -11.37 -23.84 -11.65
CA LEU A 183 -10.71 -25.15 -11.61
C LEU A 183 -9.82 -25.40 -10.38
N PHE A 184 -9.49 -24.39 -9.57
CA PHE A 184 -8.49 -24.54 -8.50
C PHE A 184 -8.77 -23.64 -7.27
N PRO A 185 -9.46 -24.15 -6.22
CA PRO A 185 -9.76 -23.38 -5.00
C PRO A 185 -8.51 -23.11 -4.13
N LEU A 186 -8.48 -21.96 -3.45
CA LEU A 186 -7.53 -21.64 -2.37
C LEU A 186 -7.56 -22.74 -1.31
N PRO A 187 -6.40 -23.26 -0.82
CA PRO A 187 -6.42 -24.08 0.37
C PRO A 187 -7.06 -23.25 1.50
N PRO A 188 -7.87 -23.87 2.37
CA PRO A 188 -8.55 -23.16 3.44
C PRO A 188 -7.52 -22.37 4.26
N PRO A 189 -7.87 -21.14 4.71
CA PRO A 189 -6.95 -20.30 5.45
C PRO A 189 -6.38 -21.09 6.61
N THR A 190 -5.07 -21.29 6.58
CA THR A 190 -4.38 -21.92 7.71
C THR A 190 -4.59 -21.02 8.93
N LYS A 191 -4.57 -21.60 10.14
CA LYS A 191 -4.56 -20.81 11.39
C LYS A 191 -3.35 -19.85 11.50
N SER A 192 -2.46 -19.83 10.51
CA SER A 192 -1.35 -18.90 10.45
C SER A 192 -1.83 -17.48 10.17
N THR A 193 -1.51 -16.61 11.11
CA THR A 193 -1.76 -15.16 11.06
C THR A 193 -0.59 -14.39 10.47
N THR A 194 0.45 -15.05 9.96
CA THR A 194 1.66 -14.38 9.47
C THR A 194 1.45 -13.82 8.07
N SER A 195 1.54 -12.50 7.94
CA SER A 195 1.61 -11.79 6.67
C SER A 195 2.92 -12.09 5.95
N LEU A 196 2.87 -12.20 4.62
CA LEU A 196 4.04 -12.39 3.77
C LEU A 196 4.27 -11.18 2.86
N ILE A 197 5.51 -10.67 2.89
CA ILE A 197 6.06 -9.72 1.95
C ILE A 197 6.86 -10.49 0.90
N LEU A 198 6.42 -10.40 -0.35
CA LEU A 198 7.09 -11.01 -1.50
C LEU A 198 7.61 -9.93 -2.44
N ASN A 199 8.93 -9.91 -2.62
CA ASN A 199 9.58 -9.00 -3.56
C ASN A 199 10.05 -9.74 -4.82
N LEU A 200 9.44 -9.41 -5.95
CA LEU A 200 9.74 -9.91 -7.30
C LEU A 200 10.22 -8.79 -8.23
N MET A 201 10.67 -7.64 -7.70
CA MET A 201 11.19 -6.53 -8.50
C MET A 201 12.27 -7.01 -9.47
N ASN A 202 12.15 -6.70 -10.77
CA ASN A 202 13.08 -7.16 -11.81
C ASN A 202 13.35 -8.69 -11.79
N SER A 203 12.39 -9.50 -11.34
CA SER A 203 12.51 -10.95 -11.29
C SER A 203 11.97 -11.60 -12.56
N GLY A 204 12.58 -12.70 -13.03
CA GLY A 204 12.03 -13.47 -14.14
C GLY A 204 10.67 -14.10 -13.82
N LEU A 205 10.36 -14.35 -12.53
CA LEU A 205 9.08 -14.91 -12.08
C LEU A 205 7.92 -13.94 -12.22
N SER A 206 8.14 -12.63 -12.30
CA SER A 206 7.05 -11.67 -12.47
C SER A 206 6.29 -11.86 -13.80
N LYS A 207 6.95 -12.46 -14.80
CA LYS A 207 6.35 -12.82 -16.10
C LYS A 207 5.60 -14.14 -16.10
N SER A 208 5.84 -14.96 -15.08
CA SER A 208 5.17 -16.26 -14.90
C SER A 208 3.83 -16.07 -14.20
N ASN A 209 2.87 -16.94 -14.47
CA ASN A 209 1.59 -16.97 -13.77
C ASN A 209 1.78 -17.55 -12.36
N PHE A 210 2.45 -16.76 -11.53
CA PHE A 210 2.61 -17.02 -10.10
C PHE A 210 1.26 -17.18 -9.38
N PHE A 211 0.19 -16.61 -9.94
CA PHE A 211 -1.16 -16.62 -9.36
C PHE A 211 -2.01 -17.85 -9.74
N GLY A 212 -1.58 -18.65 -10.72
CA GLY A 212 -2.36 -19.73 -11.33
C GLY A 212 -2.37 -21.04 -10.52
N PRO A 213 -1.66 -22.11 -10.92
CA PRO A 213 -1.68 -23.39 -10.23
C PRO A 213 -0.87 -23.27 -8.94
N PHE A 214 -1.60 -23.32 -7.83
CA PHE A 214 -1.12 -23.41 -6.46
C PHE A 214 -0.81 -22.09 -5.76
N HIS A 215 -1.59 -21.88 -4.71
CA HIS A 215 -1.48 -20.88 -3.67
C HIS A 215 -0.24 -21.12 -2.82
N PHE A 216 0.95 -20.99 -3.40
CA PHE A 216 2.22 -21.13 -2.68
C PHE A 216 2.25 -20.19 -1.45
N PHE A 217 1.54 -19.07 -1.55
CA PHE A 217 1.58 -17.97 -0.61
C PHE A 217 0.16 -17.42 -0.32
N PRO A 218 -0.71 -18.18 0.36
CA PRO A 218 -2.09 -17.76 0.63
C PRO A 218 -2.18 -16.58 1.63
N ASN A 219 -1.09 -16.30 2.34
CA ASN A 219 -0.97 -15.21 3.30
C ASN A 219 -0.25 -13.98 2.73
N LEU A 220 -0.17 -13.87 1.40
CA LEU A 220 0.46 -12.74 0.72
C LEU A 220 -0.24 -11.43 1.10
N ASP A 221 0.56 -10.49 1.59
CA ASP A 221 0.13 -9.22 2.18
C ASP A 221 0.75 -8.03 1.43
N HIS A 222 2.03 -8.14 1.06
CA HIS A 222 2.70 -7.22 0.15
C HIS A 222 3.25 -7.97 -1.07
N LEU A 223 3.02 -7.42 -2.26
CA LEU A 223 3.57 -7.92 -3.51
C LEU A 223 4.23 -6.79 -4.29
N ASP A 224 5.54 -6.94 -4.53
CA ASP A 224 6.31 -6.05 -5.39
C ASP A 224 6.65 -6.73 -6.71
N LEU A 225 6.14 -6.19 -7.81
CA LEU A 225 6.38 -6.60 -9.19
C LEU A 225 7.08 -5.48 -9.98
N SER A 226 7.69 -4.49 -9.32
CA SER A 226 8.27 -3.32 -9.98
C SER A 226 9.32 -3.68 -11.04
N GLY A 227 9.38 -2.89 -12.11
CA GLY A 227 10.30 -3.09 -13.23
C GLY A 227 10.02 -4.33 -14.08
N SER A 228 8.85 -4.94 -13.94
CA SER A 228 8.48 -6.15 -14.69
C SER A 228 7.94 -5.82 -16.08
N ASP A 229 8.24 -6.69 -17.05
CA ASP A 229 7.69 -6.62 -18.41
C ASP A 229 6.27 -7.18 -18.52
N ILE A 230 5.48 -7.00 -17.45
CA ILE A 230 4.11 -7.45 -17.40
C ILE A 230 3.22 -6.57 -18.27
N VAL A 231 2.27 -7.17 -18.98
CA VAL A 231 1.36 -6.43 -19.88
C VAL A 231 0.00 -6.17 -19.22
N SER A 232 -0.51 -7.09 -18.41
CA SER A 232 -1.80 -6.93 -17.74
C SER A 232 -1.91 -7.77 -16.47
N ILE A 233 -2.34 -7.18 -15.36
CA ILE A 233 -2.55 -7.96 -14.13
C ILE A 233 -3.69 -8.96 -14.34
N PRO A 234 -3.47 -10.27 -14.07
CA PRO A 234 -4.52 -11.26 -14.27
C PRO A 234 -5.63 -11.16 -13.23
N THR A 235 -6.84 -11.57 -13.60
CA THR A 235 -8.04 -11.48 -12.73
C THR A 235 -7.97 -12.39 -11.51
N SER A 236 -7.11 -13.43 -11.50
CA SER A 236 -6.87 -14.25 -10.30
C SER A 236 -6.30 -13.47 -9.12
N ILE A 237 -5.73 -12.28 -9.33
CA ILE A 237 -5.21 -11.44 -8.24
C ILE A 237 -6.27 -11.15 -7.17
N LYS A 238 -7.57 -11.14 -7.55
CA LYS A 238 -8.69 -10.96 -6.60
C LYS A 238 -8.74 -12.00 -5.49
N ARG A 239 -8.16 -13.17 -5.72
CA ARG A 239 -8.13 -14.28 -4.75
C ARG A 239 -7.24 -13.97 -3.55
N TYR A 240 -6.28 -13.06 -3.69
CA TYR A 240 -5.39 -12.65 -2.61
C TYR A 240 -6.08 -11.63 -1.71
N VAL A 241 -7.09 -12.10 -0.97
CA VAL A 241 -7.93 -11.27 -0.10
C VAL A 241 -7.18 -10.63 1.07
N ARG A 242 -5.95 -11.06 1.35
CA ARG A 242 -5.05 -10.47 2.35
C ARG A 242 -4.07 -9.46 1.76
N LEU A 243 -4.01 -9.32 0.43
CA LEU A 243 -3.08 -8.39 -0.21
C LEU A 243 -3.50 -6.95 0.12
N GLU A 244 -2.64 -6.26 0.86
CA GLU A 244 -2.81 -4.87 1.26
C GLU A 244 -1.96 -3.92 0.41
N TYR A 245 -0.81 -4.39 -0.11
CA TYR A 245 0.14 -3.59 -0.88
C TYR A 245 0.44 -4.25 -2.22
N LEU A 246 0.17 -3.52 -3.30
CA LEU A 246 0.52 -3.91 -4.67
C LEU A 246 1.45 -2.85 -5.27
N ILE A 247 2.71 -3.24 -5.53
CA ILE A 247 3.74 -2.36 -6.07
C ILE A 247 4.08 -2.82 -7.50
N LEU A 248 3.93 -1.92 -8.46
CA LEU A 248 3.99 -2.11 -9.90
C LEU A 248 4.85 -1.03 -10.56
N ASN A 249 5.66 -0.30 -9.79
CA ASN A 249 6.42 0.84 -10.31
C ASN A 249 7.28 0.42 -11.52
N ASP A 250 7.34 1.27 -12.54
CA ASP A 250 8.14 1.05 -13.77
C ASP A 250 7.82 -0.24 -14.53
N CYS A 251 6.61 -0.77 -14.40
CA CYS A 251 6.13 -1.79 -15.32
C CYS A 251 5.79 -1.16 -16.68
N LYS A 252 6.83 -0.80 -17.45
CA LYS A 252 6.71 0.02 -18.67
C LYS A 252 5.84 -0.59 -19.77
N GLN A 253 5.59 -1.90 -19.74
CA GLN A 253 4.73 -2.62 -20.69
C GLN A 253 3.31 -2.83 -20.19
N LEU A 254 3.01 -2.47 -18.93
CA LEU A 254 1.70 -2.67 -18.33
C LEU A 254 0.69 -1.75 -19.02
N GLN A 255 -0.35 -2.33 -19.62
CA GLN A 255 -1.38 -1.63 -20.39
C GLN A 255 -2.70 -1.54 -19.63
N GLU A 256 -3.06 -2.57 -18.88
CA GLU A 256 -4.36 -2.64 -18.21
C GLU A 256 -4.26 -3.34 -16.85
N ILE A 257 -5.03 -2.84 -15.89
CA ILE A 257 -5.31 -3.53 -14.63
C ILE A 257 -6.81 -3.81 -14.62
N LYS A 258 -7.22 -5.07 -14.78
CA LYS A 258 -8.64 -5.44 -14.91
C LYS A 258 -9.35 -5.54 -13.58
N GLU A 259 -8.68 -6.08 -12.58
CA GLU A 259 -9.23 -6.31 -11.26
C GLU A 259 -8.17 -6.03 -10.20
N PHE A 260 -8.65 -5.63 -9.02
CA PHE A 260 -7.86 -5.41 -7.82
C PHE A 260 -8.32 -6.38 -6.73
N PRO A 261 -7.42 -6.87 -5.85
CA PRO A 261 -7.83 -7.56 -4.64
C PRO A 261 -8.73 -6.70 -3.74
N PRO A 262 -9.71 -7.31 -3.05
CA PRO A 262 -10.79 -6.57 -2.38
C PRO A 262 -10.35 -5.75 -1.16
N ASN A 263 -9.22 -6.10 -0.53
CA ASN A 263 -8.75 -5.46 0.71
C ASN A 263 -7.47 -4.62 0.52
N LEU A 264 -7.17 -4.19 -0.71
CA LEU A 264 -6.01 -3.34 -0.97
C LEU A 264 -6.08 -2.03 -0.16
N ASN A 265 -4.94 -1.68 0.43
CA ASN A 265 -4.71 -0.39 1.08
C ASN A 265 -3.88 0.54 0.18
N PHE A 266 -2.88 0.00 -0.53
CA PHE A 266 -1.92 0.78 -1.31
C PHE A 266 -1.69 0.16 -2.70
N VAL A 267 -1.77 1.00 -3.73
CA VAL A 267 -1.36 0.66 -5.09
C VAL A 267 -0.27 1.65 -5.51
N HIS A 268 0.91 1.14 -5.85
CA HIS A 268 1.99 1.92 -6.43
C HIS A 268 2.21 1.48 -7.87
N ALA A 269 1.99 2.35 -8.84
CA ALA A 269 2.18 2.05 -10.25
C ALA A 269 2.82 3.24 -10.98
N GLY A 270 3.66 4.01 -10.28
CA GLY A 270 4.41 5.12 -10.86
C GLY A 270 5.32 4.64 -12.01
N GLY A 271 5.52 5.44 -13.05
CA GLY A 271 6.37 5.10 -14.18
C GLY A 271 5.79 4.05 -15.16
N CYS A 272 4.53 3.62 -14.99
CA CYS A 272 3.86 2.72 -15.94
C CYS A 272 3.37 3.47 -17.19
N ILE A 273 4.31 3.88 -18.05
CA ILE A 273 4.06 4.74 -19.22
C ILE A 273 3.09 4.17 -20.28
N SER A 274 2.86 2.85 -20.28
CA SER A 274 1.94 2.18 -21.21
C SER A 274 0.55 1.96 -20.62
N LEU A 275 0.32 2.30 -19.35
CA LEU A 275 -0.93 2.00 -18.65
C LEU A 275 -2.05 2.88 -19.22
N GLU A 276 -3.07 2.24 -19.78
CA GLU A 276 -4.20 2.88 -20.45
C GLU A 276 -5.49 2.77 -19.64
N SER A 277 -5.68 1.68 -18.89
CA SER A 277 -6.94 1.43 -18.15
C SER A 277 -6.75 0.86 -16.75
N LEU A 278 -7.66 1.29 -15.87
CA LEU A 278 -7.85 0.82 -14.50
C LEU A 278 -9.20 0.11 -14.39
N PRO A 279 -9.45 -0.67 -13.30
CA PRO A 279 -10.74 -1.30 -13.08
C PRO A 279 -11.86 -0.26 -12.98
N GLU A 280 -13.04 -0.57 -13.53
CA GLU A 280 -14.20 0.30 -13.36
C GLU A 280 -14.71 0.24 -11.91
N ILE A 281 -14.94 1.42 -11.30
CA ILE A 281 -15.57 1.49 -9.98
C ILE A 281 -17.07 1.31 -10.13
N SER A 282 -17.68 0.40 -9.35
CA SER A 282 -19.13 0.20 -9.33
C SER A 282 -19.64 -0.06 -7.91
N LYS A 283 -20.97 -0.19 -7.72
CA LYS A 283 -21.52 -0.60 -6.41
C LYS A 283 -21.06 -2.00 -6.01
N GLU A 284 -20.78 -2.86 -7.00
CA GLU A 284 -20.31 -4.24 -6.80
C GLU A 284 -18.79 -4.31 -6.61
N PHE A 285 -18.06 -3.37 -7.24
CA PHE A 285 -16.60 -3.25 -7.15
C PHE A 285 -16.24 -1.92 -6.48
N ASN A 286 -16.16 -1.96 -5.16
CA ASN A 286 -15.64 -0.85 -4.34
C ASN A 286 -14.45 -1.33 -3.50
N PHE A 287 -13.51 -0.42 -3.23
CA PHE A 287 -12.30 -0.68 -2.46
C PHE A 287 -12.36 0.10 -1.14
N PRO A 288 -13.14 -0.37 -0.14
CA PRO A 288 -13.44 0.41 1.05
C PRO A 288 -12.23 0.69 1.93
N ARG A 289 -11.16 -0.11 1.76
CA ARG A 289 -9.90 0.02 2.50
C ARG A 289 -8.83 0.80 1.76
N LEU A 290 -9.03 1.09 0.47
CA LEU A 290 -8.02 1.75 -0.35
C LEU A 290 -7.69 3.11 0.24
N ARG A 291 -6.40 3.36 0.43
CA ARG A 291 -5.90 4.58 1.08
C ARG A 291 -5.07 5.42 0.15
N TRP A 292 -4.40 4.80 -0.81
CA TRP A 292 -3.40 5.44 -1.65
C TRP A 292 -3.29 4.76 -3.02
N ILE A 293 -3.19 5.59 -4.07
CA ILE A 293 -2.94 5.17 -5.45
C ILE A 293 -1.88 6.10 -6.06
N ASP A 294 -0.75 5.54 -6.45
CA ASP A 294 0.29 6.25 -7.20
C ASP A 294 0.25 5.86 -8.68
N LEU A 295 -0.03 6.83 -9.54
CA LEU A 295 0.02 6.72 -11.00
C LEU A 295 0.95 7.78 -11.59
N ALA A 296 1.92 8.29 -10.82
CA ALA A 296 2.86 9.27 -11.32
C ALA A 296 3.50 8.79 -12.63
N ASN A 297 3.64 9.68 -13.61
CA ASN A 297 4.24 9.38 -14.92
C ASN A 297 3.47 8.34 -15.78
N CYS A 298 2.22 7.99 -15.44
CA CYS A 298 1.35 7.15 -16.27
C CYS A 298 0.57 7.97 -17.32
N TYR A 299 1.25 8.56 -18.31
CA TYR A 299 0.64 9.58 -19.19
C TYR A 299 -0.52 9.12 -20.08
N LYS A 300 -0.66 7.81 -20.30
CA LYS A 300 -1.73 7.23 -21.13
C LYS A 300 -2.96 6.83 -20.33
N VAL A 301 -2.91 6.91 -18.99
CA VAL A 301 -3.96 6.33 -18.16
C VAL A 301 -5.26 7.10 -18.32
N ASN A 302 -6.32 6.40 -18.69
CA ASN A 302 -7.65 6.95 -18.65
C ASN A 302 -8.22 6.75 -17.25
N MET A 303 -8.40 7.87 -16.54
CA MET A 303 -8.93 7.86 -15.18
C MET A 303 -10.43 7.56 -15.11
N GLY A 304 -11.18 7.61 -16.23
CA GLY A 304 -12.60 7.22 -16.28
C GLY A 304 -13.42 7.78 -15.11
N ASN A 305 -14.14 6.91 -14.42
CA ASN A 305 -14.98 7.28 -13.27
C ASN A 305 -14.21 7.46 -11.93
N TRP A 306 -12.89 7.17 -11.87
CA TRP A 306 -12.05 7.39 -10.68
C TRP A 306 -11.99 8.86 -10.26
N ILE A 307 -12.12 9.77 -11.23
CA ILE A 307 -12.10 11.22 -11.01
C ILE A 307 -13.50 11.84 -10.94
N SER A 308 -14.54 11.09 -11.30
CA SER A 308 -15.93 11.56 -11.36
C SER A 308 -16.73 11.25 -10.10
N ASN A 309 -16.32 10.25 -9.33
CA ASN A 309 -17.06 9.80 -8.15
C ASN A 309 -16.18 9.95 -6.89
N PRO A 310 -16.60 10.69 -5.86
CA PRO A 310 -15.93 10.71 -4.55
C PRO A 310 -16.00 9.37 -3.76
N ALA A 311 -16.64 8.33 -4.30
CA ALA A 311 -16.93 7.05 -3.64
C ALA A 311 -15.71 6.16 -3.32
N TRP A 312 -14.48 6.57 -3.62
CA TRP A 312 -13.22 5.86 -3.28
C TRP A 312 -12.87 6.02 -1.78
N ASN A 313 -13.87 6.20 -0.92
CA ASN A 313 -13.78 6.15 0.55
C ASN A 313 -12.70 7.04 1.19
N GLY A 314 -12.34 8.13 0.52
CA GLY A 314 -11.23 8.97 0.97
C GLY A 314 -9.88 8.28 0.86
N ALA A 315 -9.59 7.62 -0.27
CA ALA A 315 -8.23 7.36 -0.70
C ALA A 315 -7.53 8.69 -1.10
N GLU A 316 -6.24 8.61 -1.36
CA GLU A 316 -5.39 9.67 -1.90
C GLU A 316 -4.80 9.19 -3.21
N MET A 317 -4.64 10.09 -4.17
CA MET A 317 -4.23 9.70 -5.51
C MET A 317 -3.32 10.76 -6.14
N ILE A 318 -2.30 10.30 -6.87
CA ILE A 318 -1.46 11.13 -7.73
C ILE A 318 -1.45 10.56 -9.16
N PHE A 319 -1.62 11.42 -10.17
CA PHE A 319 -1.65 11.01 -11.58
C PHE A 319 -1.30 12.19 -12.52
N PRO A 320 -0.86 11.94 -13.77
CA PRO A 320 -0.38 13.00 -14.66
C PRO A 320 -1.56 13.81 -15.19
N ARG A 321 -1.52 15.12 -14.95
CA ARG A 321 -2.50 16.09 -15.45
C ARG A 321 -2.03 17.50 -15.10
N ASN A 322 -2.28 18.46 -15.98
CA ASN A 322 -1.89 19.86 -15.79
C ASN A 322 -3.06 20.80 -15.39
N LYS A 323 -4.27 20.25 -15.21
CA LYS A 323 -5.50 21.02 -14.91
C LYS A 323 -6.27 20.39 -13.76
N ILE A 324 -6.88 21.24 -12.94
CA ILE A 324 -7.87 20.85 -11.94
C ILE A 324 -9.08 20.20 -12.65
N LEU A 325 -9.76 19.28 -11.95
CA LEU A 325 -10.99 18.64 -12.43
C LEU A 325 -12.14 19.65 -12.51
N GLU A 326 -12.96 19.57 -13.56
CA GLU A 326 -13.95 20.61 -13.90
C GLU A 326 -15.05 20.79 -12.84
N TRP A 327 -15.32 19.77 -12.04
CA TRP A 327 -16.34 19.81 -10.99
C TRP A 327 -15.88 20.55 -9.71
N PHE A 328 -14.61 20.98 -9.60
CA PHE A 328 -14.15 21.76 -8.45
C PHE A 328 -14.77 23.16 -8.42
N SER A 329 -15.39 23.53 -7.29
CA SER A 329 -16.15 24.78 -7.17
C SER A 329 -15.30 25.98 -6.82
N HIS A 330 -14.20 25.78 -6.10
CA HIS A 330 -13.26 26.85 -5.74
C HIS A 330 -11.87 26.50 -6.28
N CYS A 331 -11.37 27.29 -7.22
CA CYS A 331 -10.07 27.09 -7.85
C CYS A 331 -9.22 28.36 -7.75
N LYS A 332 -7.91 28.20 -7.52
CA LYS A 332 -6.93 29.28 -7.54
C LYS A 332 -5.72 28.87 -8.36
N GLU A 333 -5.28 29.76 -9.23
CA GLU A 333 -3.99 29.67 -9.90
C GLU A 333 -2.94 30.38 -9.06
N ILE A 334 -1.75 29.79 -8.97
CA ILE A 334 -0.68 30.26 -8.11
C ILE A 334 0.39 30.89 -8.99
N THR A 335 0.57 32.20 -8.83
CA THR A 335 1.64 32.93 -9.51
C THR A 335 3.00 32.59 -8.87
N SER A 336 4.07 32.70 -9.67
CA SER A 336 5.38 32.11 -9.40
C SER A 336 5.91 32.38 -7.98
N ASN A 337 6.27 31.29 -7.29
CA ASN A 337 6.96 31.18 -5.99
C ASN A 337 6.12 31.23 -4.70
N SER A 338 4.78 31.15 -4.75
CA SER A 338 4.01 30.94 -3.51
C SER A 338 3.97 29.45 -3.12
N HIS A 339 4.71 29.07 -2.09
CA HIS A 339 4.64 27.74 -1.44
C HIS A 339 3.38 27.55 -0.60
N ARG A 340 2.41 28.45 -0.74
CA ARG A 340 1.19 28.49 0.05
C ARG A 340 0.02 28.91 -0.83
N CYS A 341 -1.12 28.23 -0.66
CA CYS A 341 -2.39 28.62 -1.25
C CYS A 341 -3.46 28.64 -0.17
N GLU A 342 -4.31 29.65 -0.16
CA GLU A 342 -5.31 29.82 0.88
C GLU A 342 -6.68 30.08 0.27
N PHE A 343 -7.71 29.44 0.80
CA PHE A 343 -9.12 29.65 0.48
C PHE A 343 -9.84 30.16 1.72
N ASP A 344 -10.66 31.19 1.53
CA ASP A 344 -11.64 31.63 2.52
C ASP A 344 -13.01 31.42 1.85
N ILE A 345 -13.73 30.39 2.30
CA ILE A 345 -15.00 29.97 1.73
C ILE A 345 -16.10 30.32 2.72
N LYS A 346 -16.96 31.26 2.31
CA LYS A 346 -18.16 31.58 3.08
C LYS A 346 -19.23 30.53 2.80
N VAL A 347 -19.63 29.79 3.83
CA VAL A 347 -20.78 28.88 3.74
C VAL A 347 -22.04 29.72 3.89
N ALA A 348 -22.80 29.87 2.81
CA ALA A 348 -24.00 30.71 2.75
C ALA A 348 -25.29 29.86 2.77
N PRO A 349 -26.41 30.41 3.27
CA PRO A 349 -27.69 29.71 3.34
C PRO A 349 -28.12 29.10 1.99
N PRO A 350 -28.80 27.94 1.98
CA PRO A 350 -29.42 27.27 3.13
C PRO A 350 -28.47 26.43 3.97
N TYR A 351 -27.23 26.22 3.50
CA TYR A 351 -26.29 25.32 4.15
C TYR A 351 -25.47 26.03 5.24
N ASN A 352 -25.09 25.28 6.27
CA ASN A 352 -24.10 25.67 7.28
C ASN A 352 -22.97 24.61 7.34
N LEU A 353 -21.94 24.80 8.19
CA LEU A 353 -20.82 23.84 8.24
C LEU A 353 -21.33 22.42 8.49
N ASP A 354 -22.34 22.24 9.34
CA ASP A 354 -22.92 20.93 9.69
C ASP A 354 -23.59 20.17 8.55
N ASP A 355 -23.84 20.85 7.43
CA ASP A 355 -24.33 20.23 6.22
C ASP A 355 -23.23 19.68 5.33
N ILE A 356 -21.96 20.07 5.54
CA ILE A 356 -20.83 19.53 4.75
C ILE A 356 -20.56 18.09 5.16
N ILE A 357 -20.78 17.16 4.23
CA ILE A 357 -20.53 15.72 4.38
C ILE A 357 -19.21 15.27 3.77
N GLY A 358 -18.60 16.10 2.92
CA GLY A 358 -17.35 15.78 2.24
C GLY A 358 -16.60 17.03 1.79
N ILE A 359 -15.28 16.93 1.74
CA ILE A 359 -14.42 17.97 1.15
C ILE A 359 -13.43 17.28 0.22
N ALA A 360 -13.39 17.70 -1.04
CA ALA A 360 -12.38 17.27 -1.99
C ALA A 360 -11.30 18.35 -2.14
N PHE A 361 -10.05 17.91 -2.18
CA PHE A 361 -8.87 18.73 -2.43
C PHE A 361 -8.18 18.26 -3.70
N CYS A 362 -7.78 19.21 -4.54
CA CYS A 362 -7.00 18.97 -5.75
C CYS A 362 -5.85 19.96 -5.81
N VAL A 363 -4.64 19.49 -6.09
CA VAL A 363 -3.47 20.35 -6.29
C VAL A 363 -2.75 19.91 -7.56
N VAL A 364 -2.52 20.83 -8.49
CA VAL A 364 -1.59 20.61 -9.60
C VAL A 364 -0.20 20.95 -9.07
N ILE A 365 0.66 19.95 -9.02
CA ILE A 365 2.02 20.02 -8.49
C ILE A 365 3.03 19.84 -9.61
N GLU A 366 4.12 20.60 -9.52
CA GLU A 366 5.32 20.47 -10.33
C GLU A 366 6.48 20.09 -9.41
N PHE A 367 7.29 19.12 -9.84
CA PHE A 367 8.46 18.66 -9.11
C PHE A 367 9.71 19.31 -9.70
N VAL A 368 10.50 19.97 -8.86
CA VAL A 368 11.77 20.61 -9.21
C VAL A 368 12.95 19.65 -8.96
N ALA A 369 12.78 18.71 -8.03
CA ALA A 369 13.71 17.62 -7.76
C ALA A 369 12.95 16.33 -7.43
N ALA A 370 13.62 15.18 -7.40
CA ALA A 370 13.03 13.93 -6.92
C ALA A 370 12.83 14.00 -5.40
N ILE A 371 11.58 14.02 -4.91
CA ILE A 371 11.28 14.24 -3.48
C ILE A 371 10.14 13.36 -3.01
N PHE A 372 10.36 12.65 -1.91
CA PHE A 372 9.31 11.94 -1.19
C PHE A 372 8.54 12.88 -0.28
N PHE A 373 7.21 12.93 -0.44
CA PHE A 373 6.36 13.75 0.42
C PHE A 373 5.17 12.99 1.01
N TYR A 374 4.64 13.53 2.10
CA TYR A 374 3.33 13.17 2.62
C TYR A 374 2.51 14.44 2.87
N VAL A 375 1.19 14.30 2.90
CA VAL A 375 0.27 15.40 3.19
C VAL A 375 -0.36 15.19 4.56
N ASP A 376 -0.19 16.18 5.41
CA ASP A 376 -0.71 16.22 6.76
C ASP A 376 -1.90 17.18 6.83
N ILE A 377 -3.08 16.68 7.23
CA ILE A 377 -4.33 17.45 7.26
C ILE A 377 -4.73 17.66 8.72
N ARG A 378 -4.73 18.91 9.16
CA ARG A 378 -5.00 19.29 10.56
C ARG A 378 -5.98 20.45 10.66
N ARG A 379 -6.65 20.56 11.80
CA ARG A 379 -7.33 21.80 12.18
C ARG A 379 -6.27 22.83 12.57
N ALA A 380 -6.29 24.03 11.99
CA ALA A 380 -5.48 25.13 12.51
C ALA A 380 -6.17 25.72 13.74
N LEU A 381 -5.48 25.76 14.87
CA LEU A 381 -5.88 26.52 16.04
C LEU A 381 -5.11 27.83 15.97
N GLY A 382 -5.77 28.98 16.21
CA GLY A 382 -5.14 30.29 16.13
C GLY A 382 -3.82 30.37 16.93
N GLU A 383 -2.95 31.32 16.58
CA GLU A 383 -1.54 31.43 17.00
C GLU A 383 -1.24 31.39 18.53
N ASN A 384 -2.27 31.29 19.39
CA ASN A 384 -2.18 31.33 20.85
C ASN A 384 -2.57 30.02 21.57
N VAL A 385 -2.70 28.87 20.89
CA VAL A 385 -3.00 27.59 21.58
C VAL A 385 -1.71 26.80 21.85
N ILE A 386 -1.45 26.56 23.14
CA ILE A 386 -0.17 26.06 23.67
C ILE A 386 0.16 24.62 23.26
N GLU A 387 -0.81 23.82 22.81
CA GLU A 387 -0.51 22.53 22.16
C GLU A 387 -1.56 22.22 21.08
N PRO A 388 -1.17 21.97 19.81
CA PRO A 388 -2.13 21.61 18.76
C PRO A 388 -2.72 20.24 19.07
N VAL A 389 -4.05 20.17 19.28
CA VAL A 389 -4.76 18.89 19.26
C VAL A 389 -4.54 18.27 17.89
N THR A 390 -3.60 17.33 17.84
CA THR A 390 -3.20 16.67 16.61
C THR A 390 -4.20 15.54 16.41
N VAL A 391 -5.19 15.74 15.55
CA VAL A 391 -5.84 14.59 14.90
C VAL A 391 -4.89 14.17 13.78
N THR A 392 -3.84 13.45 14.14
CA THR A 392 -2.99 12.76 13.17
C THR A 392 -3.84 11.69 12.51
N TYR A 393 -4.21 11.90 11.26
CA TYR A 393 -4.58 10.80 10.40
C TYR A 393 -3.33 9.93 10.21
N PRO A 394 -3.45 8.59 10.25
CA PRO A 394 -2.29 7.73 10.03
C PRO A 394 -1.61 8.16 8.74
N ASN A 395 -0.32 8.49 8.86
CA ASN A 395 0.56 8.97 7.80
C ASN A 395 0.21 8.27 6.47
N ARG A 396 -0.10 9.05 5.43
CA ARG A 396 -0.35 8.53 4.09
C ARG A 396 0.82 8.92 3.22
N TYR A 397 1.50 7.90 2.72
CA TYR A 397 2.84 7.98 2.19
C TYR A 397 2.79 8.00 0.68
N TRP A 398 3.35 9.03 0.04
CA TRP A 398 3.93 8.85 -1.27
C TRP A 398 5.37 8.37 -1.07
N GLN A 399 5.57 7.06 -1.19
CA GLN A 399 6.90 6.49 -1.38
C GLN A 399 7.16 6.46 -2.88
N GLY A 400 7.59 7.58 -3.45
CA GLY A 400 8.35 7.51 -4.68
C GLY A 400 9.48 6.52 -4.49
N HIS A 401 9.86 5.80 -5.54
CA HIS A 401 10.93 4.84 -5.43
C HIS A 401 12.25 5.53 -5.84
N PRO A 402 13.27 5.63 -4.96
CA PRO A 402 14.49 6.38 -5.21
C PRO A 402 15.35 5.89 -6.39
N LYS A 403 14.95 4.81 -7.07
CA LYS A 403 15.67 4.29 -8.25
C LYS A 403 15.09 4.74 -9.59
N PHE A 404 13.89 5.33 -9.66
CA PHE A 404 13.19 5.38 -10.95
C PHE A 404 12.36 6.64 -11.27
N ASP A 405 12.14 7.55 -10.32
CA ASP A 405 11.24 8.69 -10.53
C ASP A 405 12.00 10.00 -10.78
N GLU A 406 12.30 10.32 -12.04
CA GLU A 406 12.28 11.71 -12.50
C GLU A 406 10.83 11.99 -12.92
N ILE A 407 10.10 12.75 -12.12
CA ILE A 407 8.80 13.29 -12.55
C ILE A 407 9.09 14.46 -13.49
N ASP A 408 8.80 14.28 -14.77
CA ASP A 408 9.17 15.22 -15.84
C ASP A 408 8.03 16.22 -16.20
N SER A 409 6.89 16.17 -15.49
CA SER A 409 5.70 16.95 -15.82
C SER A 409 4.83 17.33 -14.60
N ASP A 410 3.76 18.08 -14.89
CA ASP A 410 2.71 18.41 -13.92
C ASP A 410 1.85 17.21 -13.56
N HIS A 411 1.62 17.02 -12.27
CA HIS A 411 0.76 15.96 -11.74
C HIS A 411 -0.35 16.56 -10.90
N VAL A 412 -1.48 15.85 -10.83
CA VAL A 412 -2.57 16.18 -9.91
C VAL A 412 -2.48 15.29 -8.70
N TRP A 413 -2.41 15.91 -7.52
CA TRP A 413 -2.72 15.28 -6.24
C TRP A 413 -4.19 15.50 -5.92
N LEU A 414 -4.91 14.41 -5.61
CA LEU A 414 -6.34 14.40 -5.31
C LEU A 414 -6.58 13.69 -3.98
N ARG A 415 -7.41 14.28 -3.12
CA ARG A 415 -7.80 13.72 -1.82
C ARG A 415 -9.24 14.05 -1.48
N TYR A 416 -9.98 13.06 -1.00
CA TYR A 416 -11.32 13.26 -0.45
C TYR A 416 -11.34 13.03 1.07
N LEU A 417 -11.97 13.95 1.81
CA LEU A 417 -12.29 13.77 3.22
C LEU A 417 -13.74 13.31 3.37
N THR A 418 -13.89 12.22 4.12
CA THR A 418 -15.20 11.65 4.47
C THR A 418 -15.87 12.45 5.60
N THR A 419 -17.17 12.21 5.81
CA THR A 419 -17.93 12.77 6.95
C THR A 419 -17.28 12.46 8.29
N GLU A 420 -16.71 11.25 8.44
CA GLU A 420 -15.98 10.88 9.66
C GLU A 420 -14.74 11.75 9.87
N ASN A 421 -13.96 12.02 8.81
CA ASN A 421 -12.77 12.89 8.91
C ASN A 421 -13.18 14.33 9.26
N ILE A 422 -14.24 14.84 8.64
CA ILE A 422 -14.75 16.18 8.92
C ILE A 422 -15.21 16.30 10.37
N THR A 423 -15.94 15.30 10.88
CA THR A 423 -16.41 15.26 12.28
C THR A 423 -15.23 15.32 13.25
N ARG A 424 -14.18 14.52 13.00
CA ARG A 424 -12.94 14.53 13.80
C ARG A 424 -12.22 15.87 13.74
N LEU A 425 -12.24 16.57 12.61
CA LEU A 425 -11.65 17.92 12.50
C LEU A 425 -12.43 18.97 13.30
N ARG A 426 -13.74 18.78 13.51
CA ARG A 426 -14.60 19.77 14.17
C ARG A 426 -14.45 19.81 15.68
N ASN A 427 -14.40 18.67 16.37
CA ASN A 427 -14.18 18.48 17.82
C ASN A 427 -14.87 19.43 18.85
N VAL A 428 -15.67 20.42 18.44
CA VAL A 428 -16.43 21.37 19.28
C VAL A 428 -17.61 21.88 18.45
N SER A 429 -18.82 21.92 19.03
CA SER A 429 -20.02 22.51 18.42
C SER A 429 -19.79 24.00 18.16
N VAL A 430 -19.96 24.41 16.91
CA VAL A 430 -19.75 25.80 16.49
C VAL A 430 -21.07 26.55 16.56
N ASP A 431 -21.10 27.65 17.31
CA ASP A 431 -22.28 28.49 17.51
C ASP A 431 -22.61 29.27 16.22
N GLN A 432 -23.86 29.14 15.77
CA GLN A 432 -24.37 29.64 14.49
C GLN A 432 -24.35 31.18 14.43
N ALA A 433 -23.43 31.77 13.65
CA ALA A 433 -23.65 33.15 13.21
C ALA A 433 -23.01 33.54 11.88
N ASN A 434 -21.88 32.97 11.47
CA ASN A 434 -21.26 33.18 10.15
C ASN A 434 -20.10 32.20 10.00
N ASP A 435 -20.37 31.02 9.47
CA ASP A 435 -19.34 30.00 9.39
C ASP A 435 -18.45 30.20 8.16
N HIS A 436 -17.21 30.62 8.40
CA HIS A 436 -16.18 30.67 7.38
C HIS A 436 -15.36 29.38 7.42
N LEU A 437 -15.12 28.78 6.26
CA LEU A 437 -14.21 27.65 6.10
C LEU A 437 -12.92 28.17 5.47
N ARG A 438 -11.84 28.17 6.25
CA ARG A 438 -10.51 28.55 5.76
C ARG A 438 -9.71 27.30 5.46
N ILE A 439 -9.18 27.19 4.24
CA ILE A 439 -8.36 26.04 3.82
C ILE A 439 -7.00 26.55 3.36
N ILE A 440 -5.93 26.00 3.95
CA ILE A 440 -4.56 26.41 3.69
C ILE A 440 -3.78 25.21 3.16
N PHE A 441 -3.31 25.29 1.93
CA PHE A 441 -2.28 24.42 1.37
C PHE A 441 -0.91 25.03 1.65
N GLU A 442 0.01 24.26 2.20
CA GLU A 442 1.36 24.73 2.53
C GLU A 442 2.39 23.66 2.15
N ASN A 443 3.39 24.06 1.37
CA ASN A 443 4.58 23.25 1.15
C ASN A 443 5.59 23.55 2.27
N CYS A 444 5.90 22.53 3.08
CA CYS A 444 6.85 22.56 4.17
C CYS A 444 8.14 21.79 3.84
N ILE A 445 8.40 21.50 2.56
CA ILE A 445 9.60 20.78 2.10
C ILE A 445 10.80 21.76 2.13
N PRO A 446 11.92 21.44 2.81
CA PRO A 446 12.99 22.39 3.12
C PRO A 446 13.67 23.07 1.92
N ASP A 447 13.70 22.41 0.76
CA ASP A 447 14.37 22.88 -0.47
C ASP A 447 13.38 23.39 -1.53
N ASN A 448 12.10 23.59 -1.18
CA ASN A 448 11.06 24.13 -2.08
C ASN A 448 10.91 23.37 -3.39
N SER A 449 11.24 22.09 -3.35
CA SER A 449 11.38 21.22 -4.49
C SER A 449 10.03 20.74 -5.06
N LEU A 450 8.92 21.09 -4.40
CA LEU A 450 7.55 20.94 -4.89
C LEU A 450 6.88 22.31 -5.05
N ILE A 451 6.32 22.57 -6.22
CA ILE A 451 5.64 23.83 -6.55
C ILE A 451 4.16 23.56 -6.76
N PHE A 452 3.31 24.36 -6.13
CA PHE A 452 1.88 24.35 -6.45
C PHE A 452 1.63 25.28 -7.64
N LYS A 453 1.08 24.75 -8.73
CA LYS A 453 0.62 25.57 -9.87
C LYS A 453 -0.83 26.00 -9.71
N ARG A 454 -1.66 25.10 -9.20
CA ARG A 454 -3.10 25.32 -9.02
C ARG A 454 -3.60 24.58 -7.79
N CYS A 455 -4.52 25.16 -7.04
CA CYS A 455 -5.23 24.48 -5.96
C CYS A 455 -6.74 24.55 -6.18
N GLY A 456 -7.43 23.50 -5.74
CA GLY A 456 -8.86 23.33 -5.87
C GLY A 456 -9.46 22.80 -4.57
N VAL A 457 -10.61 23.34 -4.20
CA VAL A 457 -11.48 22.85 -3.13
C VAL A 457 -12.88 22.66 -3.67
N HIS A 458 -13.53 21.56 -3.31
CA HIS A 458 -14.95 21.34 -3.53
C HIS A 458 -15.63 20.85 -2.25
N LEU A 459 -16.79 21.40 -1.93
CA LEU A 459 -17.57 21.06 -0.75
C LEU A 459 -18.80 20.26 -1.16
N LEU A 460 -19.05 19.14 -0.46
CA LEU A 460 -20.25 18.32 -0.66
C LEU A 460 -21.18 18.51 0.53
N TYR A 461 -22.44 18.80 0.25
CA TYR A 461 -23.48 19.02 1.25
C TYR A 461 -24.44 17.83 1.32
N LYS A 462 -25.11 17.65 2.46
CA LYS A 462 -26.27 16.75 2.58
C LYS A 462 -27.31 17.19 1.54
N GLN A 463 -27.77 16.27 0.70
CA GLN A 463 -28.98 16.53 -0.08
C GLN A 463 -30.13 16.70 0.92
N HIS A 464 -30.73 17.88 0.95
CA HIS A 464 -32.02 18.06 1.60
C HIS A 464 -33.09 17.59 0.64
N ASP A 465 -33.62 16.39 0.86
CA ASP A 465 -34.87 15.98 0.22
C ASP A 465 -36.01 16.92 0.68
N GLU A 466 -36.71 17.46 -0.32
CA GLU A 466 -38.06 18.03 -0.29
C GLU A 466 -38.32 19.27 0.58
N GLN A 467 -38.41 20.45 -0.06
CA GLN A 467 -39.61 21.31 -0.15
C GLN A 467 -39.22 22.73 -0.62
N ASN A 468 -38.78 22.92 -1.88
CA ASN A 468 -38.76 24.25 -2.54
C ASN A 468 -38.60 24.17 -4.07
N ALA A 469 -38.98 23.05 -4.70
CA ALA A 469 -39.19 22.96 -6.14
C ALA A 469 -40.60 23.43 -6.53
N LYS A 470 -41.00 24.60 -6.03
CA LYS A 470 -42.08 25.42 -6.60
C LYS A 470 -41.49 26.82 -6.69
N ASP A 471 -41.12 27.15 -7.91
CA ASP A 471 -40.64 28.45 -8.42
C ASP A 471 -39.28 28.26 -9.09
N HIS A 472 -39.30 27.58 -10.24
CA HIS A 472 -38.57 27.90 -11.47
C HIS A 472 -38.69 26.69 -12.41
N GLU A 473 -39.74 26.70 -13.23
CA GLU A 473 -39.83 25.88 -14.43
C GLU A 473 -38.71 26.24 -15.42
N ASN A 474 -38.24 25.20 -16.11
CA ASN A 474 -37.45 25.17 -17.36
C ASN A 474 -35.95 25.46 -17.25
N VAL A 475 -35.12 24.41 -17.23
CA VAL A 475 -34.42 23.89 -18.43
C VAL A 475 -34.12 22.39 -18.21
N ASP A 476 -34.59 21.57 -19.14
CA ASP A 476 -34.36 20.12 -19.25
C ASP A 476 -32.87 19.73 -19.29
N VAL A 477 -32.51 18.68 -18.54
CA VAL A 477 -31.59 17.66 -19.04
C VAL A 477 -32.23 16.31 -18.77
N HIS A 478 -32.81 15.72 -19.82
CA HIS A 478 -33.33 14.37 -19.87
C HIS A 478 -32.29 13.34 -19.38
N LEU A 479 -32.70 12.55 -18.38
CA LEU A 479 -32.20 11.19 -18.15
C LEU A 479 -33.38 10.24 -18.34
N ASP A 480 -33.63 9.88 -19.59
CA ASP A 480 -34.48 8.75 -20.02
C ASP A 480 -33.52 7.70 -20.63
N ALA A 481 -33.60 6.39 -20.41
CA ALA A 481 -34.62 5.47 -19.89
C ALA A 481 -33.95 4.07 -19.73
N PRO A 482 -34.66 2.92 -19.59
CA PRO A 482 -35.90 2.62 -18.88
C PRO A 482 -35.73 1.45 -17.87
N ILE A 483 -36.65 1.36 -16.90
CA ILE A 483 -36.90 0.13 -16.14
C ILE A 483 -38.23 -0.44 -16.64
N GLU A 484 -38.18 -1.59 -17.32
CA GLU A 484 -39.33 -2.49 -17.53
C GLU A 484 -39.21 -3.70 -16.60
N ASP A 485 -39.88 -3.57 -15.46
CA ASP A 485 -40.96 -4.40 -14.90
C ASP A 485 -40.94 -5.96 -14.83
N ILE A 486 -41.51 -6.40 -13.69
CA ILE A 486 -42.18 -7.67 -13.32
C ILE A 486 -41.37 -8.85 -12.73
N GLY A 487 -41.66 -9.15 -11.44
CA GLY A 487 -41.60 -10.53 -10.92
C GLY A 487 -41.64 -10.76 -9.41
N ASN A 488 -42.79 -10.48 -8.76
CA ASN A 488 -43.34 -11.04 -7.49
C ASN A 488 -42.49 -12.00 -6.61
N LEU A 489 -42.46 -11.75 -5.28
CA LEU A 489 -43.10 -12.62 -4.25
C LEU A 489 -42.93 -12.11 -2.80
N ALA A 490 -44.09 -12.05 -2.12
CA ALA A 490 -44.37 -12.33 -0.70
C ALA A 490 -43.95 -11.37 0.45
N ASN A 491 -45.00 -10.79 1.04
CA ASN A 491 -45.15 -10.30 2.42
C ASN A 491 -45.05 -11.47 3.45
N PRO A 492 -44.82 -11.24 4.77
CA PRO A 492 -45.88 -10.70 5.64
C PRO A 492 -45.49 -9.81 6.85
N MET A 493 -46.42 -8.91 7.19
CA MET A 493 -46.95 -8.47 8.51
C MET A 493 -46.05 -8.45 9.76
N TYR A 494 -46.09 -7.34 10.53
CA TYR A 494 -46.76 -7.28 11.85
C TYR A 494 -46.92 -5.83 12.40
N HIS A 495 -48.03 -5.63 13.12
CA HIS A 495 -48.55 -4.48 13.90
C HIS A 495 -47.52 -3.64 14.70
N GLY A 496 -47.74 -2.39 15.13
CA GLY A 496 -48.94 -1.56 15.32
C GLY A 496 -48.80 -0.68 16.60
N SER A 497 -49.63 0.37 16.70
CA SER A 497 -49.81 1.37 17.81
C SER A 497 -48.80 2.53 17.87
N GLN A 498 -49.13 3.80 17.59
CA GLN A 498 -50.17 4.76 18.04
C GLN A 498 -50.01 5.35 19.45
N LEU A 499 -49.68 6.66 19.45
CA LEU A 499 -50.28 7.80 20.16
C LEU A 499 -50.23 7.84 21.71
N SER A 500 -49.70 8.95 22.24
CA SER A 500 -50.57 9.99 22.83
C SER A 500 -49.83 11.30 23.15
N LYS A 501 -50.44 12.41 22.72
CA LYS A 501 -50.21 13.79 23.17
C LYS A 501 -51.08 14.08 24.40
N ARG A 502 -50.61 14.90 25.34
CA ARG A 502 -51.38 15.83 26.22
C ARG A 502 -50.36 16.74 26.94
N ARG A 503 -50.25 18.03 26.60
CA ARG A 503 -50.97 19.24 27.07
C ARG A 503 -50.67 19.68 28.53
N ARG A 504 -49.96 20.81 28.60
CA ARG A 504 -49.95 21.98 29.51
C ARG A 504 -50.78 21.95 30.79
N VAL A 505 -50.18 22.51 31.84
CA VAL A 505 -50.82 23.44 32.79
C VAL A 505 -49.80 24.55 33.13
N ASP A 506 -50.19 25.80 32.91
CA ASP A 506 -49.55 27.05 33.34
C ASP A 506 -49.89 27.31 34.82
N LEU A 507 -49.06 28.05 35.56
CA LEU A 507 -49.47 28.86 36.74
C LEU A 507 -48.43 29.96 37.03
N ASP A 508 -48.97 31.12 37.40
CA ASP A 508 -48.43 32.48 37.34
C ASP A 508 -47.58 32.93 38.54
N ASP A 509 -47.01 34.14 38.33
CA ASP A 509 -46.76 35.24 39.29
C ASP A 509 -45.66 35.11 40.36
N ASP A 510 -44.66 35.99 40.24
CA ASP A 510 -44.52 37.10 41.21
C ASP A 510 -43.62 38.24 40.67
N LYS A 511 -44.08 39.46 40.88
CA LYS A 511 -43.41 40.73 40.57
C LYS A 511 -42.57 41.18 41.76
N ASP A 512 -41.45 41.85 41.50
CA ASP A 512 -41.01 42.98 42.35
C ASP A 512 -40.10 43.94 41.56
N ASP A 513 -40.20 45.21 41.94
CA ASP A 513 -39.98 46.40 41.12
C ASP A 513 -38.71 47.20 41.50
N HIS A 514 -38.25 48.02 40.54
CA HIS A 514 -37.39 49.22 40.66
C HIS A 514 -35.86 49.14 40.90
N ASN A 515 -35.07 49.48 39.87
CA ASN A 515 -34.39 50.80 39.79
C ASN A 515 -33.69 51.04 38.42
N ILE A 516 -33.72 52.32 38.00
CA ILE A 516 -33.25 52.87 36.72
C ILE A 516 -31.78 53.29 36.80
N GLU A 517 -30.94 52.93 35.81
CA GLU A 517 -30.14 53.88 35.00
C GLU A 517 -29.34 53.17 33.85
N PRO A 518 -29.05 53.87 32.73
CA PRO A 518 -28.73 53.25 31.44
C PRO A 518 -27.23 53.18 31.17
N ASN A 519 -26.69 51.98 30.94
CA ASN A 519 -25.33 51.82 30.43
C ASN A 519 -25.32 51.40 28.97
N LEU A 520 -25.09 52.39 28.10
CA LEU A 520 -24.49 52.24 26.79
C LEU A 520 -23.14 51.53 26.92
N TYR A 521 -23.09 50.23 26.64
CA TYR A 521 -21.85 49.54 26.31
C TYR A 521 -22.07 48.64 25.10
N THR A 522 -21.56 49.14 23.96
CA THR A 522 -20.98 48.41 22.83
C THR A 522 -21.38 46.94 22.69
N GLN A 523 -22.21 46.64 21.69
CA GLN A 523 -22.27 45.32 21.07
C GLN A 523 -20.85 44.92 20.61
N GLN A 524 -20.14 44.17 21.45
CA GLN A 524 -19.03 43.36 21.00
C GLN A 524 -19.61 42.35 20.00
N ARG A 525 -19.35 42.55 18.71
CA ARG A 525 -19.55 41.51 17.70
C ARG A 525 -18.74 40.29 18.16
N LYS A 526 -19.42 39.20 18.52
CA LYS A 526 -18.77 37.89 18.72
C LYS A 526 -17.96 37.57 17.44
N PRO A 527 -16.71 37.06 17.56
CA PRO A 527 -15.93 36.68 16.39
C PRO A 527 -16.66 35.57 15.63
N ALA A 528 -16.64 35.67 14.30
CA ALA A 528 -17.14 34.61 13.43
C ALA A 528 -16.44 33.29 13.76
N SER A 529 -17.21 32.22 13.75
CA SER A 529 -16.70 30.88 13.92
C SER A 529 -16.03 30.39 12.63
N THR A 530 -14.70 30.40 12.61
CA THR A 530 -13.94 29.90 11.46
C THR A 530 -13.47 28.46 11.72
N LEU A 531 -13.73 27.56 10.77
CA LEU A 531 -13.07 26.26 10.72
C LEU A 531 -11.84 26.37 9.81
N ASP A 532 -10.66 26.33 10.41
CA ASP A 532 -9.41 26.36 9.66
C ASP A 532 -8.90 24.93 9.43
N ILE A 533 -8.70 24.55 8.17
CA ILE A 533 -8.09 23.28 7.76
C ILE A 533 -6.75 23.59 7.09
N LYS A 534 -5.67 22.97 7.59
CA LYS A 534 -4.32 23.12 7.05
C LYS A 534 -3.85 21.79 6.45
N LEU A 535 -3.39 21.82 5.20
CA LEU A 535 -2.77 20.74 4.45
C LEU A 535 -1.29 21.05 4.28
N SER A 536 -0.42 20.32 4.98
CA SER A 536 1.03 20.50 4.93
C SER A 536 1.70 19.38 4.15
N PHE A 537 2.35 19.71 3.03
CA PHE A 537 3.19 18.81 2.24
C PHE A 537 4.58 18.78 2.86
N ARG A 538 5.07 17.62 3.28
CA ARG A 538 6.33 17.49 4.05
C ARG A 538 7.22 16.41 3.47
N ALA A 539 8.53 16.63 3.54
CA ALA A 539 9.52 15.63 3.14
C ALA A 539 9.52 14.43 4.09
N ILE A 540 9.81 13.23 3.57
CA ILE A 540 10.11 12.04 4.37
C ILE A 540 11.61 12.08 4.74
N CYS A 541 11.93 12.08 6.03
CA CYS A 541 13.31 12.00 6.53
C CYS A 541 13.80 10.57 6.61
#